data_AF-A0A8S4DCP8-F1
#
_entry.id   AF-A0A8S4DCP8-F1
#
_cell.length_a   1.000
_cell.length_b   1.000
_cell.length_c   1.000
_cell.angle_alpha   90.00
_cell.angle_beta   90.00
_cell.angle_gamma   90.00
#
_symmetry.space_group_name_H-M   'P 1'
#
loop_
_entity.id
_entity.type
_entity.pdbx_description
1 polymer ?
#
loop_
_entity_poly.entity_id
_entity_poly.type
_entity_poly.pdbx_seq_one_letter_code
_entity_poly.pdbx_strand_id
1 'polypeptide(L)'
;MGDFRIKGAFKMYVVLLCAMVGARGTGPGRCPKYPPLPDFDIRRMAGTWFEVERSFYLMEISTSCTQLEVAVTARGFLSLTITTVNRWIGSPSTTYGIGIPSYAGSPSFRYKLNNRMPYVLGRMLPGAGQYSVLFTDYEQYAIVWSCTSVSIAHSDRIWVIARRREIAAGLRAQIYGVMEQLRLDPDRLILANNHNCTHEANT
;
A
#
# COMPACT_ATOMS: atom_id res chain seq x y z
N MET A 1 22.35 -49.29 -49.11
CA MET A 1 22.30 -49.22 -47.64
C MET A 1 23.26 -48.11 -47.20
N GLY A 2 22.89 -46.99 -46.59
CA GLY A 2 21.64 -46.32 -46.31
C GLY A 2 22.00 -44.86 -45.98
N ASP A 3 21.13 -43.92 -46.37
CA ASP A 3 21.29 -42.47 -46.16
C ASP A 3 21.49 -42.09 -44.68
N PHE A 4 22.40 -41.16 -44.40
CA PHE A 4 22.36 -40.37 -43.18
C PHE A 4 22.31 -38.87 -43.50
N ARG A 5 21.08 -38.35 -43.51
CA ARG A 5 20.76 -36.92 -43.54
C ARG A 5 21.13 -36.31 -42.19
N ILE A 6 21.93 -35.24 -42.19
CA ILE A 6 21.88 -34.23 -41.12
C ILE A 6 21.84 -32.86 -41.77
N LYS A 7 20.61 -32.36 -41.99
CA LYS A 7 20.36 -30.93 -42.18
C LYS A 7 20.27 -30.30 -40.80
N GLY A 8 21.28 -29.53 -40.41
CA GLY A 8 21.28 -28.77 -39.16
C GLY A 8 21.58 -27.29 -39.43
N ALA A 9 20.59 -26.55 -39.94
CA ALA A 9 20.65 -25.09 -39.95
C ALA A 9 20.32 -24.58 -38.54
N PHE A 10 21.35 -24.19 -37.79
CA PHE A 10 21.21 -23.62 -36.45
C PHE A 10 20.62 -22.21 -36.55
N LYS A 11 19.28 -22.11 -36.47
CA LYS A 11 18.58 -20.82 -36.33
C LYS A 11 18.75 -20.33 -34.88
N MET A 12 19.65 -19.36 -34.70
CA MET A 12 19.80 -18.61 -33.46
C MET A 12 18.56 -17.73 -33.24
N TYR A 13 17.62 -18.19 -32.41
CA TYR A 13 16.50 -17.37 -31.95
C TYR A 13 17.03 -16.35 -30.94
N VAL A 14 17.10 -15.08 -31.34
CA VAL A 14 17.24 -13.96 -30.42
C VAL A 14 15.94 -13.86 -29.64
N VAL A 15 15.92 -14.40 -28.43
CA VAL A 15 14.83 -14.19 -27.48
C VAL A 15 14.89 -12.72 -27.06
N LEU A 16 14.04 -11.89 -27.65
CA LEU A 16 13.74 -10.57 -27.12
C LEU A 16 13.10 -10.78 -25.74
N LEU A 17 13.90 -10.61 -24.69
CA LEU A 17 13.41 -10.37 -23.34
C LEU A 17 12.66 -9.04 -23.37
N CYS A 18 11.35 -9.12 -23.65
CA CYS A 18 10.45 -8.03 -23.38
C CYS A 18 10.47 -7.86 -21.86
N ALA A 19 11.27 -6.92 -21.37
CA ALA A 19 11.21 -6.50 -19.98
C ALA A 19 9.85 -5.86 -19.77
N MET A 20 8.86 -6.68 -19.42
CA MET A 20 7.70 -6.26 -18.69
C MET A 20 8.26 -5.66 -17.39
N VAL A 21 8.54 -4.37 -17.40
CA VAL A 21 8.82 -3.61 -16.18
C VAL A 21 7.47 -3.45 -15.49
N GLY A 22 6.94 -4.56 -14.97
CA GLY A 22 5.98 -4.50 -13.89
C GLY A 22 6.65 -3.72 -12.77
N ALA A 23 5.94 -2.77 -12.18
CA ALA A 23 6.45 -1.99 -11.06
C ALA A 23 6.73 -2.95 -9.90
N ARG A 24 7.93 -3.51 -9.84
CA ARG A 24 8.41 -4.35 -8.74
C ARG A 24 8.44 -3.50 -7.48
N GLY A 25 8.14 -4.12 -6.34
CA GLY A 25 8.15 -3.44 -5.03
C GLY A 25 9.47 -2.80 -4.63
N THR A 26 10.53 -3.16 -5.35
CA THR A 26 11.84 -2.55 -5.30
C THR A 26 12.36 -2.39 -6.72
N GLY A 27 13.03 -1.26 -6.99
CA GLY A 27 13.52 -0.96 -8.32
C GLY A 27 14.74 -0.04 -8.28
N PRO A 28 15.51 0.03 -9.37
CA PRO A 28 16.59 0.99 -9.50
C PRO A 28 16.03 2.42 -9.58
N GLY A 29 16.85 3.39 -9.20
CA GLY A 29 16.54 4.81 -9.27
C GLY A 29 15.65 5.34 -8.14
N ARG A 30 15.12 6.54 -8.36
CA ARG A 30 14.23 7.23 -7.41
C ARG A 30 12.81 6.68 -7.49
N CYS A 31 12.03 6.95 -6.44
CA CYS A 31 10.61 6.63 -6.42
C CYS A 31 9.88 7.17 -7.66
N PRO A 32 8.98 6.38 -8.27
CA PRO A 32 8.13 6.88 -9.33
C PRO A 32 7.25 8.02 -8.79
N LYS A 33 6.92 8.97 -9.68
CA LYS A 33 6.00 10.06 -9.36
C LYS A 33 4.65 9.75 -9.98
N TYR A 34 3.64 9.58 -9.13
CA TYR A 34 2.26 9.51 -9.56
C TYR A 34 1.65 10.91 -9.62
N PRO A 35 0.79 11.19 -10.61
CA PRO A 35 0.02 12.44 -10.61
C PRO A 35 -0.87 12.49 -9.36
N PRO A 36 -1.06 13.67 -8.75
CA PRO A 36 -2.02 13.81 -7.65
C PRO A 36 -3.43 13.41 -8.11
N LEU A 37 -4.17 12.72 -7.23
CA LEU A 37 -5.59 12.45 -7.42
C LEU A 37 -6.35 13.80 -7.53
N PRO A 38 -6.98 14.11 -8.69
CA PRO A 38 -7.73 15.34 -8.86
C PRO A 38 -8.91 15.42 -7.90
N ASP A 39 -9.24 16.65 -7.47
CA ASP A 39 -10.38 16.95 -6.59
C ASP A 39 -10.42 16.11 -5.31
N PHE A 40 -9.24 15.78 -4.77
CA PHE A 40 -9.13 15.02 -3.53
C PHE A 40 -9.71 15.80 -2.34
N ASP A 41 -10.72 15.23 -1.70
CA ASP A 41 -11.31 15.76 -0.47
C ASP A 41 -10.85 14.95 0.75
N ILE A 42 -9.90 15.52 1.47
CA ILE A 42 -9.36 14.96 2.72
C ILE A 42 -10.44 14.71 3.78
N ARG A 43 -11.53 15.48 3.80
CA ARG A 43 -12.61 15.33 4.78
C ARG A 43 -13.42 14.08 4.53
N ARG A 44 -13.61 13.69 3.27
CA ARG A 44 -14.33 12.46 2.90
C ARG A 44 -13.55 11.18 3.21
N MET A 45 -12.25 11.29 3.48
CA MET A 45 -11.47 10.18 3.99
C MET A 45 -11.77 9.83 5.45
N ALA A 46 -12.50 10.69 6.19
CA ALA A 46 -12.86 10.43 7.57
C ALA A 46 -13.68 9.13 7.73
N GLY A 47 -13.65 8.58 8.93
CA GLY A 47 -14.32 7.34 9.31
C GLY A 47 -13.38 6.13 9.31
N THR A 48 -13.98 4.95 9.42
CA THR A 48 -13.25 3.69 9.57
C THR A 48 -12.87 3.10 8.21
N TRP A 49 -11.66 2.58 8.15
CA TRP A 49 -11.09 1.82 7.04
C TRP A 49 -10.47 0.53 7.57
N PHE A 50 -10.43 -0.50 6.74
CA PHE A 50 -9.82 -1.79 7.04
C PHE A 50 -8.79 -2.09 5.97
N GLU A 51 -7.61 -2.54 6.37
CA GLU A 51 -6.65 -3.09 5.41
C GLU A 51 -7.20 -4.41 4.89
N VAL A 52 -7.43 -4.48 3.58
CA VAL A 52 -7.92 -5.71 2.93
C VAL A 52 -6.80 -6.42 2.19
N GLU A 53 -5.88 -5.67 1.59
CA GLU A 53 -4.73 -6.21 0.89
C GLU A 53 -3.53 -5.27 1.03
N ARG A 54 -2.33 -5.82 0.97
CA ARG A 54 -1.10 -5.01 0.98
C ARG A 54 0.04 -5.70 0.27
N SER A 55 1.00 -4.92 -0.17
CA SER A 55 2.31 -5.45 -0.56
C SER A 55 3.03 -6.04 0.66
N PHE A 56 3.94 -6.98 0.41
CA PHE A 56 4.79 -7.52 1.45
C PHE A 56 5.56 -6.41 2.19
N TYR A 57 5.37 -6.32 3.50
CA TYR A 57 6.14 -5.47 4.38
C TYR A 57 6.47 -6.22 5.66
N LEU A 58 7.78 -6.39 5.91
CA LEU A 58 8.30 -7.18 7.02
C LEU A 58 7.77 -6.71 8.39
N MET A 59 7.62 -5.39 8.58
CA MET A 59 7.18 -4.84 9.88
C MET A 59 5.70 -5.12 10.17
N GLU A 60 4.92 -5.47 9.15
CA GLU A 60 3.51 -5.86 9.26
C GLU A 60 3.33 -7.38 9.17
N ILE A 61 4.41 -8.17 9.17
CA ILE A 61 4.28 -9.63 9.03
C ILE A 61 3.53 -10.26 10.21
N SER A 62 3.65 -9.64 11.39
CA SER A 62 3.06 -10.08 12.65
C SER A 62 1.65 -9.51 12.89
N THR A 63 1.15 -8.63 12.03
CA THR A 63 -0.13 -7.94 12.23
C THR A 63 -1.25 -8.58 11.42
N SER A 64 -2.44 -8.58 12.01
CA SER A 64 -3.71 -8.97 11.40
C SER A 64 -4.83 -8.05 11.91
N CYS A 65 -6.01 -8.09 11.29
CA CYS A 65 -7.17 -7.28 11.68
C CYS A 65 -6.87 -5.76 11.74
N THR A 66 -6.07 -5.26 10.79
CA THR A 66 -5.66 -3.85 10.79
C THR A 66 -6.86 -2.96 10.46
N GLN A 67 -7.28 -2.16 11.44
CA GLN A 67 -8.34 -1.16 11.36
C GLN A 67 -7.73 0.23 11.51
N LEU A 68 -8.10 1.14 10.63
CA LEU A 68 -7.67 2.53 10.62
C LEU A 68 -8.91 3.41 10.86
N GLU A 69 -8.94 4.11 11.99
CA GLU A 69 -9.91 5.16 12.23
C GLU A 69 -9.30 6.51 11.86
N VAL A 70 -9.94 7.19 10.92
CA VAL A 70 -9.46 8.43 10.33
C VAL A 70 -10.36 9.58 10.77
N ALA A 71 -9.77 10.56 11.45
CA ALA A 71 -10.43 11.82 11.77
C ALA A 71 -9.70 12.99 11.11
N VAL A 72 -10.40 14.10 10.85
CA VAL A 72 -9.78 15.31 10.30
C VAL A 72 -9.79 16.40 11.36
N THR A 73 -8.60 16.88 11.71
CA THR A 73 -8.43 17.98 12.67
C THR A 73 -8.90 19.30 12.08
N ALA A 74 -9.14 20.31 12.94
CA ALA A 74 -9.48 21.67 12.49
C ALA A 74 -8.44 22.31 11.57
N ARG A 75 -7.18 21.84 11.64
CA ARG A 75 -6.07 22.28 10.77
C ARG A 75 -6.02 21.55 9.42
N GLY A 76 -6.95 20.64 9.16
CA GLY A 76 -6.96 19.82 7.94
C GLY A 76 -5.92 18.69 7.94
N PHE A 77 -5.42 18.26 9.11
CA PHE A 77 -4.55 17.08 9.22
C PHE A 77 -5.37 15.83 9.48
N LEU A 78 -4.89 14.69 8.99
CA LEU A 78 -5.45 13.37 9.31
C LEU A 78 -4.95 12.96 10.69
N SER A 79 -5.86 12.69 11.62
CA SER A 79 -5.59 11.98 12.87
C SER A 79 -5.92 10.51 12.63
N LEU A 80 -4.95 9.63 12.85
CA LEU A 80 -5.03 8.22 12.51
C LEU A 80 -4.88 7.38 13.78
N THR A 81 -5.89 6.59 14.09
CA THR A 81 -5.82 5.55 15.12
C THR A 81 -5.80 4.20 14.44
N ILE A 82 -4.68 3.50 14.51
CA ILE A 82 -4.48 2.21 13.86
C ILE A 82 -4.53 1.13 14.93
N THR A 83 -5.50 0.23 14.84
CA THR A 83 -5.63 -0.92 15.72
C THR A 83 -5.28 -2.18 14.94
N THR A 84 -4.42 -3.02 15.51
CA THR A 84 -3.97 -4.29 14.93
C THR A 84 -4.02 -5.37 15.99
N VAL A 85 -4.00 -6.63 15.56
CA VAL A 85 -3.84 -7.79 16.44
C VAL A 85 -2.52 -8.47 16.08
N ASN A 86 -1.73 -8.82 17.10
CA ASN A 86 -0.53 -9.62 16.88
C ASN A 86 -0.95 -11.06 16.56
N ARG A 87 -0.60 -11.57 15.38
CA ARG A 87 -1.01 -12.88 14.91
C ARG A 87 -0.41 -14.07 15.68
N TRP A 88 0.68 -13.85 16.42
CA TRP A 88 1.37 -14.89 17.17
C TRP A 88 0.88 -14.97 18.62
N ILE A 89 0.58 -13.82 19.23
CA ILE A 89 0.20 -13.70 20.65
C ILE A 89 -1.30 -13.47 20.83
N GLY A 90 -2.00 -13.00 19.80
CA GLY A 90 -3.41 -12.60 19.84
C GLY A 90 -3.67 -11.26 20.54
N SER A 91 -2.63 -10.59 21.06
CA SER A 91 -2.78 -9.33 21.78
C SER A 91 -3.09 -8.15 20.83
N PRO A 92 -4.07 -7.29 21.15
CA PRO A 92 -4.32 -6.07 20.38
C PRO A 92 -3.21 -5.03 20.61
N SER A 93 -2.97 -4.19 19.60
CA SER A 93 -2.05 -3.06 19.66
C SER A 93 -2.66 -1.88 18.94
N THR A 94 -2.70 -0.72 19.61
CA THR A 94 -3.20 0.54 19.05
C THR A 94 -2.07 1.54 18.92
N THR A 95 -1.98 2.15 17.75
CA THR A 95 -0.97 3.15 17.40
C THR A 95 -1.64 4.43 16.95
N TYR A 96 -1.20 5.56 17.50
CA TYR A 96 -1.70 6.89 17.14
C TYR A 96 -0.72 7.59 16.21
N GLY A 97 -1.23 8.24 15.18
CA GLY A 97 -0.43 8.98 14.21
C GLY A 97 -1.15 10.19 13.64
N ILE A 98 -0.38 11.05 12.98
CA ILE A 98 -0.87 12.24 12.29
C ILE A 98 -0.33 12.24 10.85
N GLY A 99 -1.23 12.36 9.88
CA GLY A 99 -0.93 12.62 8.47
C GLY A 99 -0.97 14.12 8.19
N ILE A 100 0.18 14.72 7.94
CA ILE A 100 0.30 16.14 7.61
C ILE A 100 0.32 16.28 6.08
N PRO A 101 -0.71 16.86 5.45
CA PRO A 101 -0.76 16.99 4.00
C PRO A 101 0.33 17.93 3.50
N SER A 102 0.85 17.68 2.29
CA SER A 102 1.93 18.48 1.70
C SER A 102 1.49 19.92 1.41
N TYR A 103 0.22 20.11 1.07
CA TYR A 103 -0.50 21.37 0.92
C TYR A 103 -2.00 21.12 1.18
N ALA A 104 -2.82 22.17 1.34
CA ALA A 104 -4.24 22.02 1.62
C ALA A 104 -4.95 21.23 0.50
N GLY A 105 -5.66 20.15 0.84
CA GLY A 105 -6.32 19.26 -0.13
C GLY A 105 -5.37 18.30 -0.87
N SER A 106 -4.10 18.18 -0.46
CA SER A 106 -3.17 17.24 -1.06
C SER A 106 -3.53 15.78 -0.72
N PRO A 107 -3.58 14.86 -1.71
CA PRO A 107 -3.69 13.42 -1.45
C PRO A 107 -2.40 12.82 -0.87
N SER A 108 -1.29 13.56 -0.95
CA SER A 108 0.01 13.16 -0.39
C SER A 108 0.24 13.82 0.98
N PHE A 109 0.58 12.99 1.97
CA PHE A 109 0.77 13.40 3.36
C PHE A 109 1.98 12.70 3.99
N ARG A 110 2.62 13.42 4.91
CA ARG A 110 3.69 12.88 5.75
C ARG A 110 3.07 12.29 7.01
N TYR A 111 3.17 10.98 7.16
CA TYR A 111 2.74 10.27 8.35
C TYR A 111 3.81 10.37 9.44
N LYS A 112 3.37 10.75 10.64
CA LYS A 112 4.19 10.79 11.85
C LYS A 112 3.47 10.02 12.96
N LEU A 113 4.18 9.13 13.63
CA LEU A 113 3.72 8.52 14.87
C LEU A 113 3.59 9.59 15.95
N ASN A 114 2.48 9.57 16.68
CA ASN A 114 2.26 10.45 17.81
C ASN A 114 2.98 9.88 19.03
N ASN A 115 4.29 10.10 19.09
CA ASN A 115 5.13 9.72 20.21
C ASN A 115 5.93 10.93 20.73
N ARG A 116 6.48 10.80 21.94
CA ARG A 116 7.29 11.84 22.58
C ARG A 116 8.74 11.86 22.06
N MET A 117 9.04 11.16 20.98
CA MET A 117 10.41 10.97 20.51
C MET A 117 10.89 12.19 19.72
N PRO A 118 12.19 12.57 19.81
CA PRO A 118 12.76 13.62 18.98
C PRO A 118 12.49 13.37 17.49
N TYR A 119 12.20 14.44 16.74
CA TYR A 119 11.79 14.37 15.33
C TYR A 119 12.73 13.51 14.46
N VAL A 120 14.04 13.60 14.71
CA VAL A 120 15.06 12.89 13.94
C VAL A 120 14.92 11.38 14.09
N LEU A 121 14.67 10.91 15.32
CA LEU A 121 14.46 9.50 15.65
C LEU A 121 13.07 9.03 15.22
N GLY A 122 12.05 9.87 15.39
CA GLY A 122 10.67 9.56 14.95
C GLY A 122 10.56 9.26 13.46
N ARG A 123 11.40 9.89 12.62
CA ARG A 123 11.46 9.63 11.17
C ARG A 123 12.03 8.24 10.82
N MET A 124 12.76 7.61 11.75
CA MET A 124 13.36 6.29 11.54
C MET A 124 12.42 5.16 11.98
N LEU A 125 11.29 5.49 12.62
CA LEU A 125 10.36 4.47 13.11
C LEU A 125 9.61 3.78 11.96
N PRO A 126 9.36 2.46 12.08
CA PRO A 126 8.54 1.72 11.13
C PRO A 126 7.19 2.42 10.90
N GLY A 127 6.84 2.62 9.63
CA GLY A 127 5.60 3.28 9.23
C GLY A 127 5.68 4.80 9.16
N ALA A 128 6.70 5.46 9.73
CA ALA A 128 6.92 6.88 9.48
C ALA A 128 7.37 7.11 8.02
N GLY A 129 6.75 8.06 7.31
CA GLY A 129 7.07 8.23 5.90
C GLY A 129 6.14 9.17 5.13
N GLN A 130 6.32 9.17 3.81
CA GLN A 130 5.42 9.84 2.86
C GLN A 130 4.43 8.82 2.33
N TYR A 131 3.16 9.18 2.36
CA TYR A 131 2.03 8.37 1.90
C TYR A 131 1.22 9.19 0.91
N SER A 132 0.59 8.53 -0.05
CA SER A 132 -0.25 9.14 -1.06
C SER A 132 -1.48 8.29 -1.31
N VAL A 133 -2.67 8.91 -1.34
CA VAL A 133 -3.87 8.27 -1.87
C VAL A 133 -3.83 8.39 -3.39
N LEU A 134 -3.60 7.28 -4.08
CA LEU A 134 -3.54 7.26 -5.54
C LEU A 134 -4.92 7.21 -6.18
N PHE A 135 -5.85 6.55 -5.50
CA PHE A 135 -7.25 6.50 -5.89
C PHE A 135 -8.13 6.26 -4.65
N THR A 136 -9.32 6.83 -4.65
CA THR A 136 -10.37 6.52 -3.67
C THR A 136 -11.72 6.90 -4.25
N ASP A 137 -12.73 6.07 -3.98
CA ASP A 137 -14.14 6.44 -4.19
C ASP A 137 -14.80 6.97 -2.90
N TYR A 138 -14.01 7.06 -1.81
CA TYR A 138 -14.39 7.44 -0.45
C TYR A 138 -15.35 6.49 0.27
N GLU A 139 -16.18 5.76 -0.47
CA GLU A 139 -17.31 4.99 0.05
C GLU A 139 -17.03 3.48 0.13
N GLN A 140 -16.13 2.94 -0.69
CA GLN A 140 -15.85 1.51 -0.74
C GLN A 140 -14.39 1.19 -0.52
N TYR A 141 -13.47 1.86 -1.23
CA TYR A 141 -12.04 1.56 -1.16
C TYR A 141 -11.13 2.76 -1.44
N ALA A 142 -9.88 2.63 -1.00
CA ALA A 142 -8.80 3.52 -1.39
C ALA A 142 -7.51 2.72 -1.63
N ILE A 143 -6.71 3.18 -2.59
CA ILE A 143 -5.38 2.67 -2.89
C ILE A 143 -4.38 3.66 -2.31
N VAL A 144 -3.63 3.22 -1.31
CA VAL A 144 -2.62 4.01 -0.62
C VAL A 144 -1.24 3.49 -1.02
N TRP A 145 -0.34 4.42 -1.28
CA TRP A 145 1.01 4.12 -1.71
C TRP A 145 2.04 4.88 -0.90
N SER A 146 3.16 4.23 -0.61
CA SER A 146 4.32 4.85 0.02
C SER A 146 5.59 4.40 -0.69
N CYS A 147 6.58 5.28 -0.81
CA CYS A 147 7.87 4.90 -1.34
C CYS A 147 9.01 5.62 -0.63
N THR A 148 10.09 4.88 -0.46
CA THR A 148 11.36 5.36 0.09
C THR A 148 12.45 5.09 -0.93
N SER A 149 13.22 6.12 -1.27
CA SER A 149 14.43 5.97 -2.09
C SER A 149 15.67 5.95 -1.21
N VAL A 150 16.56 5.00 -1.48
CA VAL A 150 17.85 4.82 -0.81
C VAL A 150 18.92 4.80 -1.89
N SER A 151 19.63 5.93 -2.05
CA SER A 151 20.70 6.11 -3.03
C SER A 151 20.28 5.72 -4.46
N ILE A 152 20.70 4.54 -4.94
CA ILE A 152 20.49 4.04 -6.30
C ILE A 152 19.25 3.18 -6.48
N ALA A 153 18.48 2.93 -5.41
CA ALA A 153 17.30 2.09 -5.45
C ALA A 153 16.15 2.72 -4.68
N HIS A 154 14.94 2.23 -4.93
CA HIS A 154 13.76 2.55 -4.13
C HIS A 154 13.02 1.29 -3.73
N SER A 155 12.20 1.44 -2.69
CA SER A 155 11.24 0.44 -2.24
C SER A 155 9.90 1.13 -2.04
N ASP A 156 8.87 0.60 -2.67
CA ASP A 156 7.51 1.06 -2.54
C ASP A 156 6.59 0.01 -1.89
N ARG A 157 5.45 0.48 -1.40
CA ARG A 157 4.45 -0.31 -0.71
C ARG A 157 3.08 0.17 -1.15
N ILE A 158 2.19 -0.79 -1.34
CA ILE A 158 0.79 -0.55 -1.71
C ILE A 158 -0.07 -1.13 -0.58
N TRP A 159 -1.08 -0.38 -0.16
CA TRP A 159 -2.15 -0.87 0.68
C TRP A 159 -3.47 -0.60 -0.02
N VAL A 160 -4.32 -1.61 -0.08
CA VAL A 160 -5.72 -1.47 -0.43
C VAL A 160 -6.47 -1.47 0.88
N ILE A 161 -7.14 -0.35 1.17
CA ILE A 161 -8.02 -0.21 2.31
C ILE A 161 -9.46 -0.13 1.84
N ALA A 162 -10.40 -0.66 2.62
CA ALA A 162 -11.81 -0.67 2.30
C ALA A 162 -12.67 -0.25 3.49
N ARG A 163 -13.90 0.20 3.23
CA ARG A 163 -14.88 0.50 4.29
C ARG A 163 -15.43 -0.75 4.99
N ARG A 164 -15.14 -1.94 4.44
CA ARG A 164 -15.50 -3.25 5.01
C ARG A 164 -14.25 -4.11 5.18
N ARG A 165 -14.26 -4.99 6.18
CA ARG A 165 -13.16 -5.95 6.46
C ARG A 165 -12.93 -6.94 5.33
N GLU A 166 -13.96 -7.25 4.56
CA GLU A 166 -13.89 -8.12 3.39
C GLU A 166 -14.55 -7.44 2.19
N ILE A 167 -13.96 -7.65 1.01
CA ILE A 167 -14.46 -7.13 -0.27
C ILE A 167 -14.85 -8.28 -1.20
N ALA A 168 -15.95 -8.10 -1.91
CA ALA A 168 -16.45 -9.06 -2.89
C ALA A 168 -15.47 -9.18 -4.08
N ALA A 169 -15.48 -10.34 -4.75
CA ALA A 169 -14.61 -10.61 -5.89
C ALA A 169 -14.76 -9.57 -7.02
N GLY A 170 -15.98 -9.10 -7.30
CA GLY A 170 -16.21 -8.06 -8.31
C GLY A 170 -15.53 -6.72 -7.99
N LEU A 171 -15.61 -6.27 -6.74
CA LEU A 171 -14.92 -5.05 -6.29
C LEU A 171 -13.39 -5.23 -6.35
N ARG A 172 -12.88 -6.41 -5.95
CA ARG A 172 -11.45 -6.73 -6.08
C ARG A 172 -10.96 -6.67 -7.52
N ALA A 173 -11.70 -7.26 -8.46
CA ALA A 173 -11.35 -7.18 -9.88
C ALA A 173 -11.35 -5.73 -10.41
N GLN A 174 -12.31 -4.90 -9.96
CA GLN A 174 -12.31 -3.47 -10.28
C GLN A 174 -11.07 -2.76 -9.73
N ILE A 175 -10.69 -3.03 -8.47
CA ILE A 175 -9.50 -2.45 -7.85
C ILE A 175 -8.24 -2.81 -8.65
N TYR A 176 -8.10 -4.07 -9.07
CA TYR A 176 -6.96 -4.53 -9.87
C TYR A 176 -6.91 -3.83 -11.23
N GLY A 177 -8.06 -3.64 -11.90
CA GLY A 177 -8.12 -2.86 -13.13
C GLY A 177 -7.66 -1.40 -12.95
N VAL A 178 -8.01 -0.76 -11.83
CA VAL A 178 -7.54 0.60 -11.50
C VAL A 178 -6.03 0.60 -11.21
N MET A 179 -5.53 -0.40 -10.49
CA MET A 179 -4.10 -0.55 -10.22
C MET A 179 -3.28 -0.69 -11.51
N GLU A 180 -3.74 -1.50 -12.46
CA GLU A 180 -3.09 -1.65 -13.76
C GLU A 180 -3.04 -0.34 -14.55
N GLN A 181 -4.12 0.45 -14.53
CA GLN A 181 -4.14 1.80 -15.13
C GLN A 181 -3.13 2.75 -14.47
N LEU A 182 -2.97 2.62 -13.15
CA LEU A 182 -1.94 3.32 -12.38
C LEU A 182 -0.54 2.73 -12.57
N ARG A 183 -0.37 1.64 -13.35
CA ARG A 183 0.88 0.88 -13.51
C ARG A 183 1.42 0.30 -12.21
N LEU A 184 0.52 -0.02 -11.29
CA LEU A 184 0.79 -0.81 -10.09
C LEU A 184 0.49 -2.27 -10.38
N ASP A 185 1.40 -3.15 -10.00
CA ASP A 185 1.26 -4.59 -10.20
C ASP A 185 0.43 -5.22 -9.06
N PRO A 186 -0.79 -5.71 -9.33
CA PRO A 186 -1.66 -6.31 -8.32
C PRO A 186 -1.14 -7.63 -7.76
N ASP A 187 -0.30 -8.37 -8.50
CA ASP A 187 0.23 -9.68 -8.07
C ASP A 187 1.15 -9.56 -6.85
N ARG A 188 1.58 -8.34 -6.53
CA ARG A 188 2.35 -8.01 -5.33
C ARG A 188 1.51 -8.00 -4.06
N LEU A 189 0.18 -7.96 -4.17
CA LEU A 189 -0.72 -7.87 -3.05
C LEU A 189 -0.92 -9.23 -2.38
N ILE A 190 -0.94 -9.19 -1.05
CA ILE A 190 -1.23 -10.30 -0.18
C ILE A 190 -2.49 -9.92 0.59
N LEU A 191 -3.44 -10.85 0.67
CA LEU A 191 -4.67 -10.66 1.44
C LEU A 191 -4.32 -10.46 2.93
N ALA A 192 -4.89 -9.42 3.53
CA ALA A 192 -4.82 -9.23 4.97
C ALA A 192 -5.64 -10.32 5.67
N ASN A 193 -5.15 -10.79 6.83
CA ASN A 193 -5.92 -11.72 7.65
C ASN A 193 -6.94 -10.94 8.48
N ASN A 194 -8.20 -10.96 8.07
CA ASN A 194 -9.32 -10.28 8.73
C ASN A 194 -10.36 -11.25 9.33
N HIS A 195 -10.00 -12.53 9.48
CA HIS A 195 -10.89 -13.52 10.09
C HIS A 195 -10.80 -13.47 11.63
N ASN A 196 -11.94 -13.67 12.31
CA ASN A 196 -12.02 -13.76 13.77
C ASN A 196 -11.39 -12.57 14.52
N CYS A 197 -11.63 -11.34 14.05
CA CYS A 197 -11.23 -10.13 14.75
C CYS A 197 -12.15 -9.90 15.96
N THR A 198 -11.94 -10.65 17.05
CA THR A 198 -12.82 -10.68 18.25
C THR A 198 -12.67 -9.49 19.20
N HIS A 199 -12.05 -8.41 18.74
CA HIS A 199 -11.90 -7.18 19.53
C HIS A 199 -12.51 -6.02 18.74
N GLU A 200 -13.81 -6.09 18.51
CA GLU A 200 -14.60 -4.88 18.31
C GLU A 200 -14.53 -4.12 19.62
N ALA A 201 -13.89 -2.95 19.59
CA ALA A 201 -13.90 -2.03 20.70
C ALA A 201 -15.36 -1.60 20.93
N ASN A 202 -16.07 -2.33 21.77
CA ASN A 202 -17.26 -1.83 22.45
C ASN A 202 -16.81 -0.70 23.37
N THR A 203 -16.79 0.54 22.88
CA THR A 203 -17.18 1.74 23.65
C THR A 203 -17.28 2.97 22.76
#